data_AF-A0A960K6N6-F1
#
_entry.id   AF-A0A960K6N6-F1
#
_cell.length_a   1.000
_cell.length_b   1.000
_cell.length_c   1.000
_cell.angle_alpha   90.00
_cell.angle_beta   90.00
_cell.angle_gamma   90.00
#
_symmetry.space_group_name_H-M   'P 1'
#
loop_
_entity.id
_entity.type
_entity.pdbx_description
1 polymer ?
#
loop_
_entity_poly.entity_id
_entity_poly.type
_entity_poly.pdbx_seq_one_letter_code
_entity_poly.pdbx_strand_id
1 'polypeptide(L)'
;MPWGAEYVLAVIGISQEQPSSEGPILTVSLTLQMRLLRARDGAGLLAATETHTGAGVTEESALFQAASRCLRPVLERLAAAEAP
;
A
#
# COMPACT_ATOMS: atom_id res chain seq x y z
N MET A 1 -12.24 -15.11 -15.65
CA MET A 1 -12.46 -14.15 -14.55
C MET A 1 -13.48 -13.12 -15.02
N PRO A 2 -14.52 -12.77 -14.24
CA PRO A 2 -15.62 -11.92 -14.70
C PRO A 2 -15.25 -10.43 -14.93
N TRP A 3 -13.97 -10.04 -14.83
CA TRP A 3 -13.56 -8.63 -14.73
C TRP A 3 -12.54 -8.19 -15.79
N GLY A 4 -12.10 -9.07 -16.69
CA GLY A 4 -11.08 -8.75 -17.71
C GLY A 4 -9.68 -8.39 -17.19
N ALA A 5 -9.47 -8.35 -15.87
CA ALA A 5 -8.19 -7.99 -15.27
C ALA A 5 -7.13 -9.07 -15.50
N GLU A 6 -5.94 -8.67 -15.94
CA GLU A 6 -4.80 -9.57 -16.15
C GLU A 6 -4.04 -9.86 -14.85
N TYR A 7 -4.07 -8.90 -13.92
CA TYR A 7 -3.36 -8.94 -12.65
C TYR A 7 -4.25 -8.52 -11.49
N VAL A 8 -3.97 -9.06 -10.30
CA VAL A 8 -4.62 -8.70 -9.04
C VAL A 8 -3.54 -8.31 -8.04
N LEU A 9 -3.68 -7.12 -7.44
CA LEU A 9 -2.86 -6.70 -6.32
C LEU A 9 -3.57 -7.07 -5.02
N ALA A 10 -3.09 -8.10 -4.33
CA ALA A 10 -3.55 -8.46 -3.00
C ALA A 10 -2.78 -7.64 -1.96
N VAL A 11 -3.50 -6.95 -1.07
CA VAL A 11 -2.93 -6.06 -0.06
C VAL A 11 -3.47 -6.44 1.31
N ILE A 12 -2.57 -6.57 2.28
CA ILE A 12 -2.91 -6.69 3.71
C ILE A 12 -2.29 -5.48 4.40
N GLY A 13 -3.13 -4.68 5.06
CA GLY A 13 -2.70 -3.50 5.81
C GLY A 13 -2.80 -3.72 7.31
N ILE A 14 -1.77 -3.30 8.04
CA ILE A 14 -1.76 -3.24 9.50
C ILE A 14 -1.43 -1.81 9.88
N SER A 15 -2.40 -1.12 10.49
CA SER A 15 -2.22 0.23 11.02
C SER A 15 -1.94 0.21 12.52
N GLN A 16 -1.14 1.17 12.96
CA GLN A 16 -0.90 1.47 14.36
C GLN A 16 -0.94 2.98 14.54
N GLU A 17 -1.89 3.46 15.34
CA GLU A 17 -1.89 4.85 15.81
C GLU A 17 -0.64 5.08 16.66
N GLN A 18 0.07 6.17 16.36
CA GLN A 18 1.24 6.58 17.12
C GLN A 18 0.90 7.77 18.02
N PRO A 19 1.38 7.77 19.28
CA PRO A 19 1.14 8.90 20.17
C PRO A 19 1.80 10.15 19.60
N SER A 20 1.00 11.17 19.33
CA SER A 20 1.49 12.49 18.93
C SER A 20 1.77 13.33 20.18
N SER A 21 2.98 13.86 20.28
CA SER A 21 3.40 14.75 21.36
C SER A 21 3.09 16.23 21.07
N GLU A 22 2.64 16.57 19.85
CA GLU A 22 2.47 17.97 19.42
C GLU A 22 1.19 18.20 18.62
N GLY A 23 0.27 19.00 19.19
CA GLY A 23 -0.86 19.59 18.48
C GLY A 23 -1.96 18.61 18.04
N PRO A 24 -2.89 19.04 17.16
CA PRO A 24 -4.02 18.24 16.71
C PRO A 24 -3.66 17.23 15.61
N ILE A 25 -2.37 17.04 15.31
CA ILE A 25 -1.91 16.16 14.23
C ILE A 25 -1.86 14.73 14.75
N LEU A 26 -2.63 13.86 14.11
CA LEU A 26 -2.60 12.42 14.29
C LEU A 26 -1.54 11.82 13.36
N THR A 27 -0.79 10.86 13.88
CA THR A 27 0.20 10.10 13.11
C THR A 27 -0.17 8.63 13.13
N VAL A 28 -0.18 8.00 11.96
CA VAL A 28 -0.47 6.57 11.82
C VAL A 28 0.68 5.90 11.09
N SER A 29 1.23 4.86 11.68
CA SER A 29 2.15 3.95 11.00
C SER A 29 1.33 2.88 10.28
N LEU A 30 1.56 2.69 8.99
CA LEU A 30 0.89 1.67 8.18
C LEU A 30 1.93 0.75 7.57
N THR A 31 1.80 -0.55 7.83
CA THR A 31 2.52 -1.59 7.10
C THR A 31 1.61 -2.22 6.07
N LEU A 32 2.00 -2.19 4.81
CA LEU A 32 1.31 -2.90 3.73
C LEU A 32 2.15 -4.09 3.28
N GLN A 33 1.59 -5.28 3.37
CA GLN A 33 2.09 -6.48 2.70
C GLN A 33 1.33 -6.64 1.38
N MET A 34 2.06 -6.66 0.27
CA MET A 34 1.49 -6.61 -1.07
C MET A 34 2.00 -7.77 -1.90
N ARG A 35 1.11 -8.41 -2.67
CA ARG A 35 1.46 -9.44 -3.65
C ARG A 35 0.75 -9.16 -4.96
N LEU A 36 1.51 -9.04 -6.05
CA LEU A 36 0.93 -9.04 -7.39
C LEU A 36 0.78 -10.48 -7.87
N LEU A 37 -0.44 -10.84 -8.26
CA LEU A 37 -0.81 -12.16 -8.73
C LEU A 37 -1.30 -12.06 -10.18
N ARG A 38 -0.93 -13.02 -11.02
CA ARG A 38 -1.58 -13.21 -12.32
C ARG A 38 -3.02 -13.67 -12.10
N ALA A 39 -3.98 -12.99 -12.71
CA ALA A 39 -5.38 -13.34 -12.54
C ALA A 39 -5.73 -14.74 -13.10
N ARG A 40 -5.02 -15.21 -14.13
CA ARG A 40 -5.34 -16.48 -14.80
C ARG A 40 -5.03 -17.73 -13.97
N ASP A 41 -3.91 -17.73 -13.23
CA ASP A 41 -3.32 -18.91 -12.58
C ASP A 41 -2.90 -18.63 -11.13
N GLY A 42 -3.08 -17.40 -10.63
CA GLY A 42 -2.69 -17.00 -9.29
C GLY A 42 -1.18 -16.94 -9.07
N ALA A 43 -0.35 -17.08 -10.12
CA ALA A 43 1.09 -17.07 -9.97
C ALA A 43 1.56 -15.72 -9.42
N GLY A 44 2.35 -15.76 -8.33
CA GLY A 44 2.94 -14.57 -7.74
C GLY A 44 4.05 -14.01 -8.61
N LEU A 45 3.93 -12.73 -8.95
CA LEU A 45 4.91 -12.02 -9.78
C LEU A 45 5.83 -11.13 -8.94
N LEU A 46 5.26 -10.51 -7.91
CA LEU A 46 5.97 -9.59 -7.04
C LEU A 46 5.40 -9.69 -5.63
N ALA A 47 6.29 -9.58 -4.64
CA ALA A 47 5.93 -9.40 -3.25
C ALA A 47 6.71 -8.21 -2.69
N ALA A 48 6.02 -7.37 -1.92
CA ALA A 48 6.62 -6.22 -1.26
C ALA A 48 6.02 -6.05 0.13
N THR A 49 6.81 -5.54 1.06
CA THR A 49 6.34 -5.09 2.36
C THR A 49 6.91 -3.70 2.56
N GLU A 50 6.03 -2.72 2.72
CA GLU A 50 6.41 -1.31 2.87
C GLU A 50 5.74 -0.78 4.13
N THR A 51 6.50 -0.05 4.94
CA THR A 51 6.01 0.57 6.17
C THR A 51 6.27 2.06 6.09
N HIS A 52 5.22 2.86 6.19
CA HIS A 52 5.33 4.31 6.21
C HIS A 52 4.39 4.92 7.24
N THR A 53 4.83 6.04 7.80
CA THR A 53 3.98 6.88 8.65
C THR A 53 3.31 7.96 7.80
N GLY A 54 2.02 8.16 8.02
CA GLY A 54 1.26 9.30 7.55
C GLY A 54 0.87 10.21 8.70
N ALA A 55 0.64 11.48 8.39
CA ALA A 55 0.22 12.52 9.31
C ALA A 55 -1.00 13.25 8.75
N GLY A 56 -1.95 13.55 9.62
CA GLY A 56 -3.22 14.16 9.23
C GLY A 56 -3.95 14.79 10.40
N VAL A 57 -4.88 15.69 10.11
CA VAL A 57 -5.77 16.28 11.13
C VAL A 57 -6.91 15.33 11.51
N THR A 58 -7.15 14.30 10.70
CA THR A 58 -8.03 13.17 10.96
C THR A 58 -7.29 11.86 10.75
N GLU A 59 -7.75 10.78 11.39
CA GLU A 59 -7.22 9.43 11.17
C GLU A 59 -7.27 9.03 9.69
N GLU A 60 -8.38 9.30 9.01
CA GLU A 60 -8.56 9.02 7.58
C GLU A 60 -7.49 9.71 6.73
N SER A 61 -7.19 10.99 6.98
CA SER A 61 -6.17 11.72 6.24
C SER A 61 -4.75 11.21 6.52
N ALA A 62 -4.46 10.80 7.75
CA ALA A 62 -3.19 10.19 8.12
C ALA A 62 -3.02 8.82 7.44
N LEU A 63 -4.05 7.97 7.46
CA LEU A 63 -4.08 6.68 6.79
C LEU A 63 -3.93 6.81 5.28
N PHE A 64 -4.65 7.74 4.65
CA PHE A 64 -4.55 7.98 3.21
C PHE A 64 -3.12 8.37 2.80
N GLN A 65 -2.49 9.26 3.58
CA GLN A 65 -1.11 9.66 3.33
C GLN A 65 -0.14 8.47 3.51
N ALA A 66 -0.33 7.67 4.56
CA ALA A 66 0.49 6.47 4.81
C ALA A 66 0.35 5.44 3.68
N ALA A 67 -0.89 5.13 3.27
CA ALA A 67 -1.19 4.19 2.20
C ALA A 67 -0.60 4.65 0.85
N SER A 68 -0.72 5.93 0.53
CA SER A 68 -0.14 6.52 -0.68
C SER A 68 1.39 6.45 -0.72
N ARG A 69 2.05 6.45 0.45
CA ARG A 69 3.50 6.26 0.56
C ARG A 69 3.87 4.78 0.41
N CYS A 70 3.13 3.87 1.03
CA CYS A 70 3.38 2.43 0.90
C CYS A 70 3.13 1.87 -0.52
N LEU A 71 2.10 2.35 -1.23
CA LEU A 71 1.74 1.82 -2.54
C LEU A 71 2.66 2.28 -3.67
N ARG A 72 3.23 3.48 -3.57
CA ARG A 72 4.01 4.11 -4.65
C ARG A 72 5.22 3.28 -5.10
N PRO A 73 6.09 2.77 -4.20
CA PRO A 73 7.21 1.92 -4.61
C PRO A 73 6.77 0.67 -5.37
N VAL A 74 5.61 0.10 -5.02
CA VAL A 74 5.08 -1.09 -5.70
C VAL A 74 4.60 -0.74 -7.10
N LEU A 75 3.84 0.34 -7.25
CA LEU A 75 3.38 0.80 -8.56
C LEU A 75 4.56 1.16 -9.49
N GLU A 76 5.61 1.78 -8.95
CA GLU A 76 6.83 2.09 -9.70
C GLU A 76 7.57 0.81 -10.16
N ARG A 77 7.68 -0.20 -9.29
CA ARG A 77 8.26 -1.51 -9.65
C ARG A 77 7.44 -2.23 -10.72
N LEU A 78 6.12 -2.12 -10.68
CA LEU A 78 5.24 -2.71 -11.69
C LEU A 78 5.40 -2.01 -13.04
N ALA A 79 5.36 -0.68 -13.06
CA ALA A 79 5.58 0.10 -14.27
C ALA A 79 6.96 -0.21 -14.90
N ALA A 80 7.99 -0.39 -14.07
CA ALA A 80 9.33 -0.77 -14.54
C ALA A 80 9.39 -2.20 -15.10
N ALA A 81 8.60 -3.13 -14.58
CA ALA A 81 8.53 -4.50 -15.07
C ALA A 81 7.75 -4.64 -16.40
N GLU A 82 6.90 -3.66 -16.73
CA GLU A 82 6.15 -3.60 -17.99
C GLU A 82 6.88 -2.83 -19.11
N ALA A 83 7.97 -2.11 -18.78
CA ALA A 83 8.78 -1.41 -19.78
C ALA A 83 9.60 -2.42 -20.62
N PRO A 84 9.69 -2.23 -21.96
CA PRO A 84 10.34 -3.16 -22.89
C PRO A 84 11.86 -3.27 -22.73
#